data_AF-A0A0Q4BZP5-F1
#
_entry.id   AF-A0A0Q4BZP5-F1
#
_cell.length_a   1.000
_cell.length_b   1.000
_cell.length_c   1.000
_cell.angle_alpha   90.00
_cell.angle_beta   90.00
_cell.angle_gamma   90.00
#
_symmetry.space_group_name_H-M   'P 1'
#
loop_
_entity.id
_entity.type
_entity.pdbx_description
1 polymer ?
#
loop_
_entity_poly.entity_id
_entity_poly.type
_entity_poly.pdbx_seq_one_letter_code
_entity_poly.pdbx_strand_id
1 'polypeptide(L)'
;MATTLADEIDVLAKAKRAIGGAYVAEPGEEYMNDAQQEYFRKLLLAWKRSILDASAGTLQQLQDGPIRDADLNDRASSETDWGIELRTRDRQRKLIAKIDSALHRIEEGEYGYCEVTGEPIGLGRLEARPIATMTVEAQEAHERREKVSRDD
;
A
#
# COMPACT_ATOMS: atom_id res chain seq x y z
N MET A 1 -9.24 -19.53 1.22
CA MET A 1 -8.56 -18.39 1.87
C MET A 1 -7.77 -17.57 0.84
N ALA A 2 -8.46 -16.93 -0.11
CA ALA A 2 -8.04 -15.61 -0.55
C ALA A 2 -8.51 -14.69 0.58
N THR A 3 -7.71 -13.80 1.15
CA THR A 3 -7.56 -12.46 0.59
C THR A 3 -6.70 -11.66 1.57
N THR A 4 -5.49 -11.26 1.19
CA THR A 4 -4.73 -10.23 1.92
C THR A 4 -4.37 -9.07 0.98
N LEU A 5 -4.14 -9.39 -0.30
CA LEU A 5 -3.99 -8.40 -1.36
C LEU A 5 -5.32 -7.73 -1.73
N ALA A 6 -6.45 -8.47 -1.72
CA ALA A 6 -7.73 -7.84 -2.01
C ALA A 6 -8.24 -6.97 -0.84
N ASP A 7 -7.78 -7.21 0.40
CA ASP A 7 -8.03 -6.28 1.52
C ASP A 7 -7.29 -4.96 1.29
N GLU A 8 -6.01 -4.99 0.88
CA GLU A 8 -5.24 -3.77 0.62
C GLU A 8 -5.79 -2.97 -0.58
N ILE A 9 -6.21 -3.66 -1.65
CA ILE A 9 -6.83 -3.04 -2.83
C ILE A 9 -8.18 -2.43 -2.46
N ASP A 10 -9.01 -3.13 -1.68
CA ASP A 10 -10.30 -2.63 -1.23
C ASP A 10 -10.13 -1.42 -0.29
N VAL A 11 -9.12 -1.44 0.58
CA VAL A 11 -8.78 -0.33 1.48
C VAL A 11 -8.34 0.91 0.69
N LEU A 12 -7.58 0.76 -0.40
CA LEU A 12 -7.24 1.88 -1.29
C LEU A 12 -8.49 2.40 -2.03
N ALA A 13 -9.33 1.51 -2.56
CA ALA A 13 -10.56 1.91 -3.24
C ALA A 13 -11.52 2.65 -2.31
N LYS A 14 -11.62 2.23 -1.04
CA LYS A 14 -12.36 2.91 0.00
C LYS A 14 -11.79 4.31 0.28
N ALA A 15 -10.47 4.43 0.39
CA ALA A 15 -9.81 5.72 0.56
C ALA A 15 -10.08 6.68 -0.60
N LYS A 16 -10.02 6.20 -1.85
CA LYS A 16 -10.38 7.00 -3.04
C LYS A 16 -11.82 7.51 -2.98
N ARG A 17 -12.77 6.64 -2.63
CA ARG A 17 -14.18 7.04 -2.48
C ARG A 17 -14.37 8.08 -1.39
N ALA A 18 -13.60 8.00 -0.30
CA ALA A 18 -13.69 8.93 0.81
C ALA A 18 -13.23 10.37 0.44
N ILE A 19 -12.32 10.52 -0.52
CA ILE A 19 -11.81 11.84 -0.96
C ILE A 19 -12.52 12.40 -2.21
N GLY A 20 -13.55 11.73 -2.71
CA GLY A 20 -14.34 12.22 -3.86
C GLY A 20 -14.02 11.58 -5.22
N GLY A 21 -13.18 10.54 -5.27
CA GLY A 21 -12.88 9.79 -6.50
C GLY A 21 -11.45 9.97 -7.01
N ALA A 22 -11.22 9.56 -8.26
CA ALA A 22 -9.93 9.67 -8.93
C ALA A 22 -9.69 11.10 -9.44
N TYR A 23 -8.43 11.52 -9.52
CA TYR A 23 -8.07 12.79 -10.12
C TYR A 23 -8.30 12.76 -11.64
N VAL A 24 -8.84 13.85 -12.17
CA VAL A 24 -9.04 14.04 -13.62
C VAL A 24 -8.13 15.18 -14.03
N ALA A 25 -7.06 14.85 -14.75
CA ALA A 25 -6.13 15.86 -15.27
C ALA A 25 -6.77 16.60 -16.45
N GLU A 26 -6.64 17.92 -16.44
CA GLU A 26 -7.09 18.77 -17.54
C GLU A 26 -6.08 18.73 -18.71
N PRO A 27 -6.52 18.88 -19.98
CA PRO A 27 -5.62 18.91 -21.11
C PRO A 27 -4.59 20.05 -21.02
N GLY A 28 -3.30 19.70 -21.06
CA GLY A 28 -2.21 20.68 -21.00
C GLY A 28 -1.78 21.09 -19.59
N GLU A 29 -2.29 20.42 -18.56
CA GLU A 29 -1.84 20.61 -17.18
C GLU A 29 -0.37 20.17 -17.00
N GLU A 30 0.40 20.96 -16.25
CA GLU A 30 1.78 20.61 -15.91
C GLU A 30 1.81 19.41 -14.95
N TYR A 31 2.74 18.49 -15.21
CA TYR A 31 2.90 17.28 -14.41
C TYR A 31 3.32 17.61 -12.98
N MET A 32 2.65 17.00 -11.99
CA MET A 32 2.90 17.19 -10.56
C MET A 32 2.81 18.64 -10.09
N ASN A 33 1.84 19.38 -10.61
CA ASN A 33 1.48 20.68 -10.05
C ASN A 33 0.90 20.57 -8.62
N ASP A 34 0.67 21.72 -7.98
CA ASP A 34 0.16 21.79 -6.61
C ASP A 34 -1.19 21.06 -6.43
N ALA A 35 -2.06 21.08 -7.45
CA ALA A 35 -3.36 20.41 -7.40
C ALA A 35 -3.22 18.88 -7.41
N GLN A 36 -2.36 18.35 -8.27
CA GLN A 36 -2.05 16.92 -8.34
C GLN A 36 -1.37 16.43 -7.07
N GLN A 37 -0.38 17.19 -6.56
CA GLN A 37 0.30 16.85 -5.31
C GLN A 37 -0.66 16.85 -4.12
N GLU A 38 -1.54 17.84 -4.02
CA GLU A 38 -2.53 17.91 -2.95
C GLU A 38 -3.55 16.76 -3.02
N TYR A 39 -3.94 16.36 -4.22
CA TYR A 39 -4.78 15.17 -4.41
C TYR A 39 -4.07 13.90 -3.89
N PHE A 40 -2.84 13.63 -4.32
CA PHE A 40 -2.11 12.44 -3.88
C PHE A 40 -1.80 12.48 -2.38
N ARG A 41 -1.53 13.66 -1.81
CA ARG A 41 -1.37 13.85 -0.36
C ARG A 41 -2.64 13.44 0.38
N LYS A 42 -3.81 13.92 -0.04
CA LYS A 42 -5.11 13.52 0.56
C LYS A 42 -5.36 12.03 0.41
N LEU A 43 -5.08 11.46 -0.76
CA LEU A 43 -5.24 10.03 -1.02
C LEU A 43 -4.37 9.18 -0.09
N LEU A 44 -3.08 9.51 0.03
CA LEU A 44 -2.13 8.80 0.90
C LEU A 44 -2.54 8.89 2.38
N LEU A 45 -2.97 10.06 2.85
CA LEU A 45 -3.47 10.24 4.23
C LEU A 45 -4.76 9.45 4.49
N ALA A 46 -5.72 9.50 3.57
CA ALA A 46 -6.95 8.73 3.68
C ALA A 46 -6.68 7.21 3.64
N TRP A 47 -5.71 6.79 2.84
CA TRP A 47 -5.30 5.40 2.74
C TRP A 47 -4.62 4.93 4.04
N LYS A 48 -3.68 5.71 4.58
CA LYS A 48 -3.05 5.45 5.88
C LYS A 48 -4.10 5.33 7.00
N ARG A 49 -5.06 6.25 7.06
CA ARG A 49 -6.18 6.19 8.03
C ARG A 49 -6.96 4.89 7.89
N SER A 50 -7.34 4.53 6.66
CA SER A 50 -8.14 3.33 6.39
C SER A 50 -7.41 2.04 6.79
N ILE A 51 -6.09 1.96 6.60
CA ILE A 51 -5.26 0.84 7.08
C ILE A 51 -5.24 0.77 8.61
N LEU A 52 -5.07 1.91 9.27
CA LEU A 52 -5.06 1.98 10.74
C LEU A 52 -6.41 1.54 11.31
N ASP A 53 -7.52 2.02 10.75
CA ASP A 53 -8.86 1.64 11.19
C ASP A 53 -9.13 0.13 10.99
N ALA A 54 -8.67 -0.44 9.86
CA ALA A 54 -8.76 -1.87 9.62
C ALA A 54 -7.92 -2.69 10.62
N SER A 55 -6.74 -2.17 11.01
CA SER A 55 -5.86 -2.84 11.97
C SER A 55 -6.32 -2.74 13.43
N ALA A 56 -7.11 -1.72 13.79
CA ALA A 56 -7.58 -1.50 15.15
C ALA A 56 -8.53 -2.61 15.64
N GLY A 57 -9.39 -3.14 14.76
CA GLY A 57 -10.30 -4.25 15.10
C GLY A 57 -9.57 -5.55 15.40
N THR A 58 -8.52 -5.88 14.63
CA THR A 58 -7.73 -7.12 14.80
C THR A 58 -6.83 -7.06 16.04
N LEU A 59 -6.40 -5.87 16.46
CA LEU A 59 -5.53 -5.73 17.64
C LEU A 59 -6.19 -6.23 18.92
N GLN A 60 -7.51 -6.05 19.05
CA GLN A 60 -8.24 -6.51 20.23
C GLN A 60 -8.30 -8.05 20.29
N GLN A 61 -8.53 -8.70 19.15
CA GLN A 61 -8.47 -10.16 19.02
C GLN A 61 -7.06 -10.71 19.35
N LEU A 62 -6.01 -9.98 18.94
CA LEU A 62 -4.62 -10.30 19.26
C LEU A 62 -4.19 -9.99 20.71
N GLN A 63 -4.96 -9.25 21.50
CA GLN A 63 -4.63 -9.05 22.92
C GLN A 63 -5.20 -10.15 23.79
N ASP A 64 -6.34 -10.70 23.39
CA ASP A 64 -7.03 -11.76 24.13
C ASP A 64 -6.30 -13.12 24.02
N GLY A 65 -5.34 -13.25 23.09
CA GLY A 65 -4.60 -14.49 22.88
C GLY A 65 -5.40 -15.52 22.09
N PRO A 66 -4.75 -16.57 21.55
CA PRO A 66 -5.51 -17.73 21.07
C PRO A 66 -6.35 -18.28 22.24
N ILE A 67 -7.63 -18.51 21.99
CA ILE A 67 -8.53 -19.11 22.98
C ILE A 67 -7.89 -20.42 23.43
N ARG A 68 -7.80 -20.62 24.74
CA ARG A 68 -7.42 -21.92 25.31
C ARG A 68 -8.59 -22.87 25.12
N ASP A 69 -8.77 -23.33 23.90
CA ASP A 69 -9.85 -24.25 23.53
C ASP A 69 -9.64 -25.63 24.17
N ALA A 70 -10.76 -26.34 24.39
CA ALA A 70 -10.78 -27.56 25.17
C ALA A 70 -10.21 -28.79 24.45
N ASP A 71 -10.04 -28.75 23.12
CA ASP A 71 -9.47 -29.83 22.32
C ASP A 71 -8.25 -29.43 21.46
N LEU A 72 -7.53 -30.43 20.93
CA LEU A 72 -6.29 -30.24 20.16
C LEU A 72 -6.52 -29.66 18.76
N ASN A 73 -7.68 -29.92 18.15
CA ASN A 73 -8.00 -29.44 16.80
C ASN A 73 -8.34 -27.96 16.85
N ASP A 74 -9.17 -27.55 17.81
CA ASP A 74 -9.55 -26.16 18.03
C ASP A 74 -8.31 -25.31 18.33
N ARG A 75 -7.41 -25.83 19.17
CA ARG A 75 -6.10 -25.18 19.43
C ARG A 75 -5.26 -25.02 18.16
N ALA A 76 -5.15 -26.06 17.32
CA ALA A 76 -4.35 -25.99 16.10
C ALA A 76 -4.91 -24.97 15.10
N SER A 77 -6.24 -24.85 15.00
CA SER A 77 -6.92 -23.83 14.21
C SER A 77 -6.64 -22.42 14.75
N SER A 78 -6.85 -22.20 16.05
CA SER A 78 -6.61 -20.91 16.71
C SER A 78 -5.15 -20.41 16.58
N GLU A 79 -4.16 -21.31 16.71
CA GLU A 79 -2.75 -20.96 16.49
C GLU A 79 -2.43 -20.59 15.02
N THR A 80 -3.10 -21.25 14.07
CA THR A 80 -2.92 -20.96 12.63
C THR A 80 -3.48 -19.58 12.27
N ASP A 81 -4.70 -19.28 12.72
CA ASP A 81 -5.37 -18.01 12.46
C ASP A 81 -4.57 -16.84 13.06
N TRP A 82 -4.08 -17.00 14.30
CA TRP A 82 -3.17 -16.05 14.94
C TRP A 82 -1.91 -15.78 14.12
N GLY A 83 -1.28 -16.84 13.58
CA GLY A 83 -0.11 -16.74 12.74
C GLY A 83 -0.37 -15.95 11.44
N ILE A 84 -1.57 -16.07 10.88
CA ILE A 84 -2.01 -15.31 9.70
C ILE A 84 -2.18 -13.83 10.07
N GLU A 85 -2.84 -13.52 11.18
CA GLU A 85 -3.07 -12.15 11.65
C GLU A 85 -1.76 -11.39 11.88
N LEU A 86 -0.77 -12.02 12.53
CA LEU A 86 0.52 -11.40 12.79
C LEU A 86 1.26 -11.03 11.49
N ARG A 87 1.19 -11.89 10.47
CA ARG A 87 1.78 -11.63 9.14
C ARG A 87 1.06 -10.50 8.42
N THR A 88 -0.26 -10.44 8.53
CA THR A 88 -1.06 -9.34 7.97
C THR A 88 -0.69 -8.00 8.60
N ARG A 89 -0.53 -7.96 9.93
CA ARG A 89 -0.08 -6.75 10.64
C ARG A 89 1.32 -6.29 10.20
N ASP A 90 2.28 -7.21 10.06
CA ASP A 90 3.62 -6.83 9.59
C ASP A 90 3.59 -6.22 8.18
N ARG A 91 2.75 -6.76 7.28
CA ARG A 91 2.52 -6.17 5.95
C ARG A 91 1.91 -4.78 6.03
N GLN A 92 0.85 -4.60 6.82
CA GLN A 92 0.22 -3.30 7.04
C GLN A 92 1.21 -2.26 7.59
N ARG A 93 2.06 -2.65 8.56
CA ARG A 93 3.13 -1.79 9.09
C ARG A 93 4.11 -1.36 8.00
N LYS A 94 4.59 -2.30 7.18
CA LYS A 94 5.48 -2.01 6.05
C LYS A 94 4.81 -1.12 5.01
N LEU A 95 3.51 -1.31 4.76
CA LEU A 95 2.74 -0.49 3.85
C LEU A 95 2.61 0.95 4.36
N ILE A 96 2.30 1.14 5.65
CA ILE A 96 2.26 2.46 6.28
C ILE A 96 3.62 3.17 6.14
N ALA A 97 4.72 2.46 6.39
CA ALA A 97 6.06 3.05 6.21
C ALA A 97 6.32 3.53 4.77
N LYS A 98 5.82 2.79 3.76
CA LYS A 98 5.90 3.22 2.35
C LYS A 98 5.02 4.43 2.06
N ILE A 99 3.83 4.51 2.67
CA ILE A 99 2.95 5.69 2.55
C ILE A 99 3.62 6.92 3.17
N ASP A 100 4.25 6.77 4.33
CA ASP A 100 4.97 7.86 4.99
C ASP A 100 6.17 8.34 4.16
N SER A 101 6.90 7.41 3.55
CA SER A 101 7.95 7.77 2.58
C SER A 101 7.40 8.50 1.37
N ALA A 102 6.27 8.08 0.81
CA ALA A 102 5.62 8.76 -0.30
C ALA A 102 5.16 10.18 0.07
N LEU A 103 4.61 10.37 1.28
CA LEU A 103 4.25 11.69 1.81
C LEU A 103 5.47 12.60 1.94
N HIS A 104 6.58 12.07 2.45
CA HIS A 104 7.83 12.82 2.55
C HIS A 104 8.34 13.25 1.17
N ARG A 105 8.28 12.37 0.17
CA ARG A 105 8.63 12.71 -1.22
C ARG A 105 7.75 13.82 -1.81
N ILE A 106 6.48 13.93 -1.40
CA ILE A 106 5.63 15.06 -1.80
C ILE A 106 6.15 16.35 -1.18
N GLU A 107 6.59 16.33 0.07
CA GLU A 107 7.15 17.51 0.75
C GLU A 107 8.47 17.98 0.11
N GLU A 108 9.29 17.04 -0.38
CA GLU A 108 10.55 17.36 -1.07
C GLU A 108 10.37 17.70 -2.56
N GLY A 109 9.16 17.54 -3.12
CA GLY A 109 8.89 17.78 -4.54
C GLY A 109 9.38 16.68 -5.49
N GLU A 110 9.77 15.52 -4.96
CA GLU A 110 10.27 14.38 -5.74
C GLU A 110 9.17 13.35 -6.06
N TYR A 111 7.96 13.54 -5.54
CA TYR A 111 6.85 12.63 -5.79
C TYR A 111 6.44 12.62 -7.26
N GLY A 112 6.09 11.45 -7.76
CA GLY A 112 5.72 11.24 -9.16
C GLY A 112 6.91 10.93 -10.08
N TYR A 113 8.16 11.13 -9.66
CA TYR A 113 9.31 10.81 -10.50
C TYR A 113 9.94 9.46 -10.14
N CYS A 114 10.49 8.78 -11.15
CA CYS A 114 11.16 7.49 -10.99
C CYS A 114 12.49 7.66 -10.23
N GLU A 115 12.68 6.94 -9.13
CA GLU A 115 13.92 7.01 -8.33
C GLU A 115 15.17 6.53 -9.07
N VAL A 116 15.00 5.77 -10.16
CA VAL A 116 16.10 5.20 -10.94
C VAL A 116 16.43 6.02 -12.19
N THR A 117 15.40 6.47 -12.91
CA THR A 117 15.58 7.16 -14.21
C THR A 117 15.30 8.66 -14.16
N GLY A 118 14.62 9.15 -13.12
CA GLY A 118 14.12 10.53 -13.03
C GLY A 118 12.91 10.82 -13.92
N GLU A 119 12.43 9.84 -14.68
CA GLU A 119 11.30 10.01 -15.60
C GLU A 119 9.96 10.12 -14.85
N PRO A 120 8.97 10.84 -15.40
CA PRO A 120 7.65 10.95 -14.80
C PRO A 120 6.95 9.58 -14.78
N ILE A 121 6.43 9.21 -13.61
CA ILE A 121 5.59 8.04 -13.42
C ILE A 121 4.18 8.39 -13.90
N GLY A 122 3.64 7.59 -14.82
CA GLY A 122 2.31 7.86 -15.37
C GLY A 122 1.23 8.01 -14.30
N LEU A 123 0.37 9.03 -14.43
CA LEU A 123 -0.69 9.33 -13.46
C LEU A 123 -1.60 8.12 -13.21
N GLY A 124 -1.94 7.35 -14.25
CA GLY A 124 -2.73 6.12 -14.10
C GLY A 124 -2.07 5.06 -13.21
N ARG A 125 -0.73 5.00 -13.20
CA ARG A 125 0.02 4.10 -12.31
C ARG A 125 0.01 4.59 -10.87
N LEU A 126 0.20 5.89 -10.65
CA LEU A 126 0.12 6.48 -9.30
C LEU A 126 -1.31 6.41 -8.74
N GLU A 127 -2.31 6.57 -9.60
CA GLU A 127 -3.70 6.29 -9.26
C GLU A 127 -3.88 4.84 -8.81
N ALA A 128 -3.42 3.87 -9.60
CA ALA A 128 -3.55 2.45 -9.23
C ALA A 128 -2.72 2.09 -7.98
N ARG A 129 -1.54 2.70 -7.82
CA ARG A 129 -0.58 2.42 -6.75
C ARG A 129 0.19 3.69 -6.37
N PRO A 130 -0.31 4.48 -5.40
CA PRO A 130 0.25 5.81 -5.09
C PRO A 130 1.60 5.76 -4.35
N ILE A 131 2.08 4.58 -3.98
CA ILE A 131 3.42 4.34 -3.41
C ILE A 131 4.43 3.83 -4.44
N ALA A 132 4.09 3.86 -5.74
CA ALA A 132 5.01 3.42 -6.78
C ALA A 132 6.20 4.40 -6.87
N THR A 133 7.41 3.86 -6.77
CA THR A 133 8.65 4.65 -6.80
C THR A 133 9.36 4.63 -8.16
N MET A 134 8.91 3.76 -9.07
CA MET A 134 9.52 3.51 -10.37
C MET A 134 8.46 3.48 -11.49
N THR A 135 8.87 3.81 -12.72
CA THR A 135 8.06 3.60 -13.93
C THR A 135 7.82 2.11 -14.19
N VAL A 136 6.94 1.78 -15.15
CA VAL A 136 6.67 0.37 -15.52
C VAL A 136 7.93 -0.25 -16.11
N GLU A 137 8.56 0.47 -17.02
CA GLU A 137 9.74 0.07 -17.76
C GLU A 137 10.94 -0.14 -16.82
N ALA A 138 11.15 0.77 -15.87
CA ALA A 138 12.20 0.64 -14.87
C ALA A 138 11.94 -0.55 -13.94
N GLN A 139 10.69 -0.78 -13.54
CA GLN A 139 10.31 -1.93 -12.72
C GLN A 139 10.56 -3.25 -13.46
N GLU A 140 10.15 -3.36 -14.73
CA GLU A 140 10.38 -4.55 -15.56
C GLU A 140 11.87 -4.81 -15.80
N ALA A 141 12.68 -3.76 -15.95
CA ALA A 141 14.13 -3.88 -16.06
C ALA A 141 14.77 -4.39 -14.76
N HIS A 142 14.32 -3.89 -13.60
CA HIS A 142 14.78 -4.34 -12.29
C HIS A 142 14.46 -5.83 -12.08
N GLU A 143 13.21 -6.22 -12.33
CA GLU A 143 12.76 -7.62 -12.16
C GLU A 143 13.48 -8.59 -13.09
N ARG A 144 13.81 -8.18 -14.33
CA ARG A 144 14.62 -8.99 -15.24
C ARG A 144 16.03 -9.23 -14.71
N ARG A 145 16.68 -8.18 -14.15
CA ARG A 145 18.03 -8.30 -13.59
C ARG A 145 18.07 -9.19 -12.35
N GLU A 146 17.06 -9.10 -11.48
CA GLU A 146 16.96 -9.96 -10.31
C GLU A 146 16.75 -11.44 -10.66
N LYS A 147 16.00 -11.74 -11.74
CA LYS A 147 15.82 -13.12 -12.21
C LYS A 147 17.13 -13.72 -12.71
N VAL A 148 17.88 -12.98 -13.53
CA VAL A 148 19.19 -13.45 -14.04
C VAL A 148 20.17 -13.73 -12.90
N SER A 149 20.21 -12.87 -11.88
CA SER A 149 21.11 -13.05 -10.73
C SER A 149 20.75 -14.20 -9.79
N ARG A 150 19.56 -14.80 -9.89
CA ARG A 150 19.12 -15.92 -9.04
C ARG A 150 19.36 -17.30 -9.66
N ASP A 151 19.59 -17.34 -10.97
CA ASP A 151 19.82 -18.56 -11.75
C ASP A 151 21.32 -18.86 -11.96
N ASP A 152 22.22 -18.00 -11.45
CA ASP A 152 23.68 -18.20 -11.32
C ASP A 152 24.07 -18.57 -9.87
#